data_AF-A0A519D550-F1
#
_entry.id   AF-A0A519D550-F1
#
_cell.length_a   1.000
_cell.length_b   1.000
_cell.length_c   1.000
_cell.angle_alpha   90.00
_cell.angle_beta   90.00
_cell.angle_gamma   90.00
#
_symmetry.space_group_name_H-M   'P 1'
#
loop_
_entity.id
_entity.type
_entity.pdbx_description
1 polymer ?
#
loop_
_entity_poly.entity_id
_entity_poly.type
_entity_poly.pdbx_seq_one_letter_code
_entity_poly.pdbx_strand_id
1 'polypeptide(L)' 'MLENLLRERILVIDGAMGTMVQTYDLKEEDFRGMSFQDSAIDLLGNNEALNISREDIILDIHREYLEAGSDIIETNT' A
#
# COMPACT_ATOMS: atom_id res chain seq x y z
N MET A 1 14.89 -21.07 -1.76
CA MET A 1 13.77 -20.83 -0.82
C MET A 1 12.48 -20.59 -1.60
N LEU A 2 12.36 -19.53 -2.39
CA LEU A 2 11.17 -19.27 -3.23
C LEU A 2 10.90 -20.36 -4.29
N GLU A 3 11.92 -20.78 -5.04
CA GLU A 3 11.78 -21.84 -6.06
C GLU A 3 11.29 -23.18 -5.49
N ASN A 4 11.59 -23.46 -4.22
CA ASN A 4 11.10 -24.68 -3.56
C ASN A 4 9.61 -24.54 -3.24
N LEU A 5 9.20 -23.40 -2.67
CA LEU A 5 7.80 -23.11 -2.36
C LEU A 5 6.91 -23.17 -3.61
N LEU A 6 7.39 -22.63 -4.74
CA LEU A 6 6.69 -22.69 -6.03
C LEU A 6 6.50 -24.12 -6.57
N ARG A 7 7.32 -25.08 -6.16
CA ARG A 7 7.17 -26.50 -6.52
C ARG A 7 6.20 -27.24 -5.59
N GLU A 8 6.05 -26.76 -4.35
CA GLU A 8 5.25 -27.40 -3.31
C GLU A 8 3.78 -26.95 -3.33
N ARG A 9 3.51 -25.69 -3.66
CA ARG A 9 2.16 -25.14 -3.70
C ARG A 9 2.06 -23.89 -4.58
N ILE A 10 0.82 -23.48 -4.85
CA ILE A 10 0.52 -22.18 -5.45
C ILE A 10 0.84 -21.08 -4.42
N LEU A 11 1.51 -20.03 -4.89
CA LEU A 11 1.74 -18.80 -4.14
C LEU A 11 0.78 -17.71 -4.61
N VAL A 12 0.29 -16.91 -3.67
CA VAL A 12 -0.66 -15.83 -3.92
C VAL A 12 0.05 -14.48 -3.81
N ILE A 13 -0.12 -13.64 -4.84
CA ILE A 13 0.27 -12.22 -4.81
C ILE A 13 -0.89 -11.44 -4.23
N ASP A 14 -0.59 -10.35 -3.52
CA ASP A 14 -1.59 -9.45 -2.96
C ASP A 14 -2.50 -8.79 -4.00
N GLY A 15 -3.52 -8.10 -3.48
CA GLY A 15 -4.52 -7.43 -4.30
C GLY A 15 -4.16 -5.98 -4.60
N ALA A 16 -5.12 -5.26 -5.17
CA ALA A 16 -4.94 -3.87 -5.57
C ALA A 16 -4.77 -2.93 -4.35
N MET A 17 -3.59 -2.32 -4.20
CA MET A 17 -3.29 -1.29 -3.21
C MET A 17 -4.25 -0.10 -3.31
N GLY A 18 -4.42 0.47 -4.50
CA GLY A 18 -5.26 1.66 -4.70
C GLY A 18 -6.74 1.45 -4.36
N THR A 19 -7.28 0.25 -4.55
CA THR A 19 -8.65 -0.09 -4.15
C THR A 19 -8.79 -0.09 -2.63
N MET A 20 -7.79 -0.62 -1.91
CA MET A 20 -7.80 -0.62 -0.44
C MET A 20 -7.65 0.79 0.10
N VAL A 21 -6.76 1.61 -0.46
CA VAL A 21 -6.59 3.03 -0.06
C VAL A 21 -7.92 3.80 -0.15
N GLN A 22 -8.75 3.55 -1.18
CA GLN A 22 -10.05 4.20 -1.33
C GLN A 22 -11.03 3.93 -0.17
N THR A 23 -10.82 2.87 0.61
CA THR A 23 -11.68 2.54 1.76
C THR A 23 -11.42 3.41 3.00
N TYR A 24 -10.28 4.11 3.05
CA TYR A 24 -9.86 4.94 4.19
C TYR A 24 -10.40 6.39 4.14
N ASP A 25 -11.18 6.77 3.11
CA ASP A 25 -11.78 8.12 2.92
C ASP A 25 -10.78 9.28 3.12
N LEU A 26 -9.58 9.11 2.55
CA LEU A 26 -8.48 10.06 2.72
C LEU A 26 -8.69 11.35 1.94
N LYS A 27 -8.16 12.44 2.50
CA LYS A 27 -8.24 13.78 1.93
C LYS A 27 -6.86 14.30 1.57
N GLU A 28 -6.81 15.40 0.82
CA GLU A 28 -5.57 16.05 0.38
C GLU A 28 -4.58 16.26 1.54
N GLU A 29 -5.06 16.59 2.75
CA GLU A 29 -4.23 16.78 3.93
C GLU A 29 -3.50 15.50 4.36
N ASP A 30 -4.13 14.33 4.20
CA ASP A 30 -3.52 13.03 4.48
C ASP A 30 -2.41 12.72 3.47
N PHE A 31 -2.63 12.99 2.18
CA PHE A 31 -1.62 12.78 1.14
C PHE A 31 -0.42 13.70 1.32
N ARG A 32 -0.63 14.94 1.79
CA ARG A 32 0.46 15.88 2.08
C ARG A 32 1.25 15.52 3.33
N GLY A 33 0.55 15.14 4.41
CA GLY A 33 1.16 14.92 5.72
C GLY A 33 2.05 16.09 6.16
N MET A 34 3.15 15.80 6.86
CA MET A 34 4.15 16.82 7.20
C MET A 34 5.20 17.04 6.10
N SER A 35 5.50 16.00 5.32
CA SER A 35 6.60 16.03 4.35
C SER A 35 6.30 16.82 3.08
N PHE A 36 5.02 17.03 2.74
CA PHE A 36 4.62 17.69 1.50
C PHE A 36 3.63 18.86 1.71
N GLN A 37 3.63 19.48 2.91
CA GLN A 37 2.73 20.60 3.22
C GLN A 37 2.82 21.73 2.19
N ASP A 38 4.04 22.07 1.80
CA ASP A 38 4.33 23.16 0.85
C ASP A 38 4.30 22.71 -0.63
N SER A 39 3.79 21.52 -0.94
CA SER A 39 3.67 21.07 -2.34
C SER A 39 2.86 22.07 -3.16
N ALA A 40 3.42 22.52 -4.28
CA ALA A 40 2.77 23.47 -5.19
C ALA A 40 1.61 22.86 -6.00
N ILE A 41 1.48 21.52 -5.98
CA ILE A 41 0.43 20.76 -6.65
C ILE A 41 -0.33 19.89 -5.65
N ASP A 42 -1.56 19.54 -5.99
CA ASP A 42 -2.39 18.60 -5.23
C ASP A 42 -1.81 17.18 -5.32
N LEU A 43 -1.89 16.44 -4.21
CA LEU A 43 -1.38 15.08 -4.07
C LEU A 43 -2.47 14.02 -3.90
N LEU A 44 -3.74 14.42 -3.77
CA LEU A 44 -4.87 13.50 -3.68
C LEU A 44 -4.88 12.54 -4.87
N GLY A 45 -4.84 11.24 -4.56
CA GLY A 45 -4.76 10.16 -5.55
C GLY A 45 -3.35 9.71 -5.92
N ASN A 46 -2.30 10.40 -5.46
CA ASN A 46 -0.91 9.92 -5.51
C ASN A 46 -0.65 8.97 -4.33
N ASN A 47 -0.98 7.69 -4.50
CA ASN A 47 -0.86 6.70 -3.44
C ASN A 47 0.59 6.49 -2.98
N GLU A 48 1.56 6.74 -3.86
CA GLU A 48 2.98 6.65 -3.53
C GLU A 48 3.39 7.71 -2.50
N ALA A 49 2.70 8.86 -2.43
CA ALA A 49 2.92 9.87 -1.39
C ALA A 49 2.62 9.31 0.02
N LEU A 50 1.63 8.43 0.12
CA LEU A 50 1.21 7.81 1.39
C LEU A 50 2.30 6.91 2.00
N ASN A 51 3.28 6.46 1.22
CA ASN A 51 4.46 5.78 1.76
C ASN A 51 5.21 6.62 2.80
N ILE A 52 5.11 7.96 2.71
CA ILE A 52 5.80 8.89 3.59
C ILE A 52 4.80 9.65 4.46
N SER A 53 3.67 10.08 3.90
CA SER A 53 2.70 10.91 4.64
C SER A 53 1.79 10.10 5.57
N ARG A 54 1.52 8.82 5.25
CA ARG A 54 0.64 7.90 5.99
C ARG A 54 1.16 6.45 5.94
N GLU A 55 2.39 6.25 6.41
CA GLU A 55 3.02 4.91 6.46
C GLU A 55 2.17 3.90 7.25
N ASP A 56 1.39 4.38 8.22
CA ASP A 56 0.46 3.59 9.02
C ASP A 56 -0.58 2.88 8.16
N ILE A 57 -1.14 3.57 7.16
CA ILE A 57 -2.17 3.01 6.26
C ILE A 57 -1.55 1.99 5.32
N ILE A 58 -0.40 2.28 4.71
CA ILE A 58 0.25 1.34 3.78
C ILE A 58 0.66 0.05 4.50
N LEU A 59 1.16 0.17 5.73
CA LEU A 59 1.47 -1.00 6.56
C LEU A 59 0.22 -1.80 6.95
N ASP A 60 -0.88 -1.13 7.23
CA ASP A 60 -2.16 -1.78 7.56
C ASP A 60 -2.68 -2.59 6.37
N ILE A 61 -2.72 -2.00 5.17
CA ILE A 61 -3.15 -2.69 3.94
C ILE A 61 -2.29 -3.92 3.65
N HIS A 62 -0.95 -3.81 3.75
CA HIS A 62 -0.09 -4.98 3.57
C HIS A 62 -0.35 -6.07 4.61
N ARG A 63 -0.63 -5.70 5.86
CA ARG A 63 -1.00 -6.68 6.90
C ARG A 63 -2.31 -7.36 6.56
N GLU A 64 -3.33 -6.63 6.12
CA GLU A 64 -4.61 -7.22 5.73
C GLU A 64 -4.44 -8.25 4.60
N TYR A 65 -3.60 -7.97 3.61
CA TYR A 65 -3.29 -8.94 2.56
C TYR A 65 -2.54 -10.18 3.08
N LEU A 66 -1.55 -9.98 3.95
CA LEU A 66 -0.83 -11.10 4.58
C LEU A 66 -1.76 -11.96 5.45
N GLU A 67 -2.67 -11.34 6.21
CA GLU A 67 -3.68 -12.02 7.03
C GLU A 67 -4.72 -12.76 6.17
N ALA A 68 -5.06 -12.22 4.99
CA ALA A 68 -5.90 -12.88 4.00
C ALA A 68 -5.21 -14.07 3.30
N GLY A 69 -3.89 -14.24 3.48
CA GLY A 69 -3.12 -15.37 2.96
C GLY A 69 -2.26 -15.08 1.74
N SER A 70 -1.99 -13.80 1.43
CA SER A 70 -1.00 -13.44 0.43
C SER A 70 0.40 -13.89 0.87
N ASP A 71 1.15 -14.48 -0.07
CA ASP A 71 2.52 -14.95 0.15
C ASP A 71 3.56 -13.92 -0.30
N ILE A 72 3.17 -13.06 -1.24
CA ILE A 72 3.99 -12.06 -1.89
C ILE A 72 3.23 -10.74 -1.81
N ILE A 73 3.92 -9.69 -1.39
CA ILE A 73 3.40 -8.34 -1.35
C ILE A 73 4.13 -7.49 -2.40
N GLU A 74 3.38 -6.67 -3.12
CA GLU A 74 3.96 -5.66 -4.01
C GLU A 74 4.39 -4.43 -3.22
N THR A 75 5.37 -3.70 -3.73
CA THR A 75 5.67 -2.37 -3.19
C THR A 75 4.59 -1.39 -3.65
N ASN A 76 4.25 -0.40 -2.82
CA ASN A 76 3.40 0.71 -3.24
C ASN A 76 4.21 1.69 -4.10
N THR A 77 4.39 1.36 -5.39
CA THR A 77 5.27 2.03 -6.36
C THR A 77 4.72 2.02 -7.77
#